data_AF-A0A930R787-F1
#
_entry.id   AF-A0A930R787-F1
#
_cell.length_a   1.000
_cell.length_b   1.000
_cell.length_c   1.000
_cell.angle_alpha   90.00
_cell.angle_beta   90.00
_cell.angle_gamma   90.00
#
_symmetry.space_group_name_H-M   'P 1'
#
loop_
_entity.id
_entity.type
_entity.pdbx_description
1 polymer ?
#
loop_
_entity_poly.entity_id
_entity_poly.type
_entity_poly.pdbx_seq_one_letter_code
_entity_poly.pdbx_strand_id
1 'polypeptide(L)'
;LDMGNVEDPEHDGTAEWNVYWDPFAAKRVWESGIQIELVALESTNMVPLSLDVRDRWARERSIEGVDFLGQCYAIVPPLTHYVTNSTYFLWDVLTTASFGKEDLVKRSVVNSEVIVAGASRGRTVKAENGRPVDLVYHVDRDAFFDYITDLAKK
;
A
#
# COMPACT_ATOMS: atom_id res chain seq x y z
N LEU A 1 -4.40 11.65 -1.79
CA LEU A 1 -3.28 12.49 -1.29
C LEU A 1 -2.90 13.52 -2.35
N ASP A 2 -2.27 14.64 -1.96
CA ASP A 2 -1.80 15.65 -2.94
C ASP A 2 -0.44 15.28 -3.55
N MET A 3 0.36 14.49 -2.82
CA MET A 3 1.65 13.95 -3.25
C MET A 3 1.61 12.42 -3.28
N GLY A 4 2.35 11.83 -4.22
CA GLY A 4 2.62 10.41 -4.31
C GLY A 4 3.97 10.04 -3.67
N ASN A 5 4.58 8.92 -4.11
CA ASN A 5 5.86 8.44 -3.61
C ASN A 5 6.97 8.38 -4.68
N VAL A 6 6.69 8.87 -5.89
CA VAL A 6 7.67 8.99 -6.99
C VAL A 6 8.43 10.31 -6.87
N GLU A 7 9.73 10.23 -6.63
CA GLU A 7 10.65 11.36 -6.69
C GLU A 7 11.57 11.20 -7.90
N ASP A 8 11.17 11.81 -9.03
CA ASP A 8 11.91 11.79 -10.29
C ASP A 8 12.03 13.23 -10.82
N PRO A 9 13.21 13.69 -11.29
CA PRO A 9 13.39 15.07 -11.78
C PRO A 9 12.43 15.49 -12.90
N GLU A 10 11.93 14.55 -13.69
CA GLU A 10 10.99 14.79 -14.79
C GLU A 10 9.51 14.55 -14.39
N HIS A 11 9.25 14.34 -13.10
CA HIS A 11 7.93 14.07 -12.54
C HIS A 11 7.54 15.11 -11.48
N ASP A 12 6.25 15.42 -11.37
CA ASP A 12 5.70 16.43 -10.45
C ASP A 12 5.46 15.90 -9.02
N GLY A 13 5.94 14.70 -8.72
CA GLY A 13 5.77 14.05 -7.41
C GLY A 13 4.36 13.53 -7.09
N THR A 14 3.41 13.53 -8.02
CA THR A 14 2.00 13.18 -7.71
C THR A 14 1.63 11.70 -7.94
N ALA A 15 2.54 10.88 -8.47
CA ALA A 15 2.28 9.49 -8.84
C ALA A 15 2.73 8.49 -7.77
N GLU A 16 2.11 7.30 -7.81
CA GLU A 16 2.53 6.13 -7.06
C GLU A 16 3.39 5.23 -7.96
N TRP A 17 4.45 4.63 -7.41
CA TRP A 17 5.48 3.86 -8.15
C TRP A 17 4.92 2.77 -9.07
N ASN A 18 3.97 1.94 -8.62
CA ASN A 18 3.46 0.83 -9.44
C ASN A 18 2.76 1.34 -10.70
N VAL A 19 1.97 2.42 -10.59
CA VAL A 19 1.32 3.03 -11.76
C VAL A 19 2.31 3.82 -12.61
N TYR A 20 3.25 4.52 -11.99
CA TYR A 20 4.31 5.28 -12.67
C TYR A 20 5.22 4.39 -13.53
N TRP A 21 5.46 3.16 -13.09
CA TRP A 21 6.36 2.23 -13.77
C TRP A 21 5.89 1.87 -15.18
N ASP A 22 4.60 1.66 -15.37
CA ASP A 22 3.97 1.55 -16.70
C ASP A 22 2.53 2.14 -16.68
N PRO A 23 2.40 3.45 -16.94
CA PRO A 23 1.10 4.12 -16.94
C PRO A 23 0.17 3.60 -18.03
N PHE A 24 0.71 3.13 -19.16
CA PHE A 24 -0.08 2.60 -20.26
C PHE A 24 -0.70 1.25 -19.91
N ALA A 25 0.05 0.37 -19.24
CA ALA A 25 -0.49 -0.88 -18.71
C ALA A 25 -1.58 -0.62 -17.67
N ALA A 26 -1.34 0.29 -16.72
CA ALA A 26 -2.35 0.65 -15.73
C ALA A 26 -3.62 1.22 -16.38
N LYS A 27 -3.48 2.11 -17.36
CA LYS A 27 -4.61 2.63 -18.14
C LYS A 27 -5.37 1.53 -18.87
N ARG A 28 -4.67 0.56 -19.48
CA ARG A 28 -5.30 -0.59 -20.13
C ARG A 28 -6.14 -1.43 -19.16
N VAL A 29 -5.70 -1.59 -17.92
CA VAL A 29 -6.48 -2.26 -16.87
C VAL A 29 -7.70 -1.42 -16.47
N TRP A 30 -7.53 -0.10 -16.33
CA TRP A 30 -8.65 0.83 -16.06
C TRP A 30 -9.71 0.84 -17.16
N GLU A 31 -9.32 0.66 -18.42
CA GLU A 31 -10.22 0.58 -19.58
C GLU A 31 -10.84 -0.82 -19.75
N SER A 32 -10.47 -1.79 -18.91
CA SER A 32 -11.00 -3.15 -18.97
C SER A 32 -12.34 -3.30 -18.22
N GLY A 33 -12.99 -4.45 -18.41
CA GLY A 33 -14.20 -4.82 -17.66
C GLY A 33 -13.94 -5.43 -16.28
N ILE A 34 -12.68 -5.56 -15.84
CA ILE A 34 -12.30 -6.22 -14.59
C ILE A 34 -12.64 -5.33 -13.39
N GLN A 35 -13.20 -5.89 -12.33
CA GLN A 35 -13.41 -5.18 -11.08
C GLN A 35 -12.05 -4.88 -10.41
N ILE A 36 -11.85 -3.64 -9.96
CA ILE A 36 -10.58 -3.19 -9.39
C ILE A 36 -10.81 -2.85 -7.92
N GLU A 37 -10.21 -3.63 -7.03
CA GLU A 37 -9.94 -3.22 -5.66
C GLU A 37 -8.61 -2.47 -5.63
N LEU A 38 -8.63 -1.27 -5.03
CA LEU A 38 -7.46 -0.39 -5.00
C LEU A 38 -7.01 -0.16 -3.55
N VAL A 39 -5.82 -0.66 -3.23
CA VAL A 39 -5.04 -0.24 -2.06
C VAL A 39 -4.09 0.86 -2.53
N ALA A 40 -4.44 2.11 -2.22
CA ALA A 40 -3.66 3.28 -2.57
C ALA A 40 -2.68 3.64 -1.44
N LEU A 41 -1.83 4.65 -1.67
CA LEU A 41 -0.88 5.13 -0.65
C LEU A 41 -1.59 5.53 0.65
N GLU A 42 -2.75 6.19 0.56
CA GLU A 42 -3.54 6.57 1.73
C GLU A 42 -4.12 5.38 2.51
N SER A 43 -4.31 4.23 1.87
CA SER A 43 -4.94 3.05 2.47
C SER A 43 -4.10 2.49 3.61
N THR A 44 -2.77 2.67 3.57
CA THR A 44 -1.86 2.15 4.59
C THR A 44 -1.60 3.13 5.74
N ASN A 45 -2.14 4.36 5.70
CA ASN A 45 -1.88 5.37 6.73
C ASN A 45 -2.23 4.90 8.16
N MET A 46 -3.16 3.95 8.30
CA MET A 46 -3.60 3.39 9.59
C MET A 46 -2.73 2.21 10.07
N VAL A 47 -1.87 1.66 9.21
CA VAL A 47 -1.04 0.48 9.49
C VAL A 47 0.45 0.75 9.21
N PRO A 48 1.05 1.82 9.77
CA PRO A 48 2.49 2.00 9.69
C PRO A 48 3.20 0.83 10.38
N LEU A 49 4.31 0.35 9.83
CA LEU A 49 5.12 -0.67 10.47
C LEU A 49 5.94 -0.05 11.61
N SER A 50 5.28 0.07 12.78
CA SER A 50 5.78 0.76 13.95
C SER A 50 6.76 -0.10 14.78
N LEU A 51 7.52 0.56 15.66
CA LEU A 51 8.50 -0.11 16.53
C LEU A 51 7.85 -1.14 17.46
N ASP A 52 6.66 -0.87 17.99
CA ASP A 52 5.93 -1.80 18.87
C ASP A 52 5.58 -3.11 18.17
N VAL A 53 5.21 -3.06 16.88
CA VAL A 53 4.95 -4.25 16.06
C VAL A 53 6.25 -5.04 15.84
N ARG A 54 7.33 -4.35 15.48
CA ARG A 54 8.64 -4.98 15.27
C ARG A 54 9.17 -5.64 16.54
N ASP A 55 9.04 -4.96 17.68
CA ASP A 55 9.42 -5.49 19.00
C ASP A 55 8.57 -6.69 19.38
N ARG A 56 7.27 -6.69 19.05
CA ARG A 56 6.40 -7.86 19.25
C ARG A 56 6.91 -9.07 18.48
N TRP A 57 7.21 -8.93 17.19
CA TRP A 57 7.78 -10.03 16.40
C TRP A 57 9.14 -10.50 16.94
N ALA A 58 10.02 -9.57 17.33
CA ALA A 58 11.32 -9.91 17.90
C ALA A 58 11.21 -10.71 19.23
N ARG A 59 10.20 -10.42 20.07
CA ARG A 59 9.92 -11.19 21.30
C ARG A 59 9.46 -12.62 21.01
N GLU A 60 8.83 -12.84 19.85
CA GLU A 60 8.29 -14.12 19.42
C GLU A 60 9.21 -14.85 18.41
N ARG A 61 10.48 -14.43 18.27
CA ARG A 61 11.47 -15.00 17.33
C ARG A 61 11.77 -16.50 17.48
N SER A 62 11.28 -17.15 18.53
CA SER A 62 11.38 -18.62 18.64
C SER A 62 10.46 -19.34 17.64
N ILE A 63 9.48 -18.63 17.07
CA ILE A 63 8.57 -19.15 16.05
C ILE A 63 9.15 -18.82 14.68
N GLU A 64 9.47 -19.84 13.88
CA GLU A 64 10.24 -19.71 12.63
C GLU A 64 9.62 -18.71 11.63
N GLY A 65 8.31 -18.78 11.38
CA GLY A 65 7.66 -17.84 10.47
C GLY A 65 7.61 -16.40 11.00
N VAL A 66 7.52 -16.20 12.31
CA VAL A 66 7.58 -14.86 12.92
C VAL A 66 9.02 -14.31 12.89
N ASP A 67 10.02 -15.17 13.09
CA ASP A 67 11.43 -14.81 12.93
C ASP A 67 11.73 -14.42 11.48
N PHE A 68 11.21 -15.18 10.50
CA PHE A 68 11.32 -14.85 9.09
C PHE A 68 10.73 -13.46 8.77
N LEU A 69 9.52 -13.15 9.27
CA LEU A 69 8.94 -11.80 9.14
C LEU A 69 9.86 -10.73 9.73
N GLY A 70 10.36 -10.95 10.95
CA GLY A 70 11.27 -10.04 11.63
C GLY A 70 12.55 -9.79 10.81
N GLN A 71 13.15 -10.84 10.25
CA GLN A 71 14.33 -10.76 9.41
C GLN A 71 14.06 -10.02 8.08
N CYS A 72 12.94 -10.30 7.40
CA CYS A 72 12.55 -9.58 6.18
C CYS A 72 12.45 -8.07 6.43
N TYR A 73 11.80 -7.66 7.52
CA TYR A 73 11.64 -6.25 7.83
C TYR A 73 12.84 -5.60 8.52
N ALA A 74 13.84 -6.38 8.95
CA ALA A 74 15.13 -5.84 9.38
C ALA A 74 15.92 -5.21 8.21
N ILE A 75 15.67 -5.63 6.97
CA ILE A 75 16.29 -5.09 5.74
C ILE A 75 15.81 -3.66 5.47
N VAL A 76 14.61 -3.30 5.94
CA VAL A 76 14.03 -1.95 5.81
C VAL A 76 13.77 -1.39 7.22
N PRO A 77 14.83 -1.01 7.96
CA PRO A 77 14.69 -0.56 9.34
C PRO A 77 13.96 0.79 9.43
N PRO A 78 13.45 1.16 10.63
CA PRO A 78 12.83 2.46 10.83
C PRO A 78 13.74 3.60 10.37
N LEU A 79 13.32 4.35 9.36
CA LEU A 79 14.07 5.49 8.83
C LEU A 79 13.80 6.75 9.67
N THR A 80 14.01 6.66 10.98
CA THR A 80 13.81 7.78 11.93
C THR A 80 14.88 8.87 11.83
N HIS A 81 15.94 8.65 11.02
CA HIS A 81 17.10 9.54 10.91
C HIS A 81 17.29 10.18 9.52
N TYR A 82 16.40 9.93 8.57
CA TYR A 82 16.44 10.57 7.25
C TYR A 82 15.48 11.75 7.20
N VAL A 83 15.89 12.84 6.55
CA VAL A 83 15.11 14.10 6.37
C VAL A 83 13.76 13.84 5.71
N THR A 84 13.59 12.71 5.02
CA THR A 84 12.37 12.31 4.33
C THR A 84 11.35 11.56 5.21
N ASN A 85 11.67 11.27 6.49
CA ASN A 85 10.78 10.61 7.46
C ASN A 85 9.95 9.46 6.85
N SER A 86 10.60 8.63 6.03
CA SER A 86 9.95 7.63 5.19
C SER A 86 9.54 6.43 6.06
N THR A 87 8.41 6.57 6.75
CA THR A 87 7.75 5.44 7.41
C THR A 87 7.49 4.37 6.34
N TYR A 88 8.03 3.17 6.54
CA TYR A 88 7.73 2.06 5.65
C TYR A 88 6.32 1.55 5.94
N PHE A 89 5.52 1.44 4.89
CA PHE A 89 4.16 0.92 4.97
C PHE A 89 4.09 -0.46 4.30
N LEU A 90 3.15 -1.26 4.77
CA LEU A 90 2.94 -2.63 4.32
C LEU A 90 1.92 -2.69 3.16
N TRP A 91 2.14 -1.92 2.08
CA TRP A 91 1.18 -1.80 0.96
C TRP A 91 0.79 -3.15 0.35
N ASP A 92 1.77 -3.96 -0.03
CA ASP A 92 1.51 -5.23 -0.71
C ASP A 92 0.94 -6.28 0.26
N VAL A 93 1.38 -6.25 1.51
CA VAL A 93 0.85 -7.15 2.56
C VAL A 93 -0.58 -6.78 2.91
N LEU A 94 -0.93 -5.49 2.97
CA LEU A 94 -2.31 -5.06 3.14
C LEU A 94 -3.18 -5.51 1.95
N THR A 95 -2.68 -5.39 0.72
CA THR A 95 -3.36 -5.84 -0.50
C THR A 95 -3.66 -7.34 -0.47
N THR A 96 -2.70 -8.15 -0.03
CA THR A 96 -2.91 -9.61 0.10
C THR A 96 -3.80 -9.97 1.29
N ALA A 97 -3.67 -9.25 2.41
CA ALA A 97 -4.50 -9.47 3.59
C ALA A 97 -5.96 -9.08 3.35
N SER A 98 -6.24 -8.00 2.61
CA SER A 98 -7.61 -7.56 2.30
C SER A 98 -8.38 -8.58 1.46
N PHE A 99 -7.68 -9.36 0.64
CA PHE A 99 -8.25 -10.50 -0.09
C PHE A 99 -8.46 -11.72 0.81
N GLY A 100 -7.50 -12.05 1.68
CA GLY A 100 -7.61 -13.23 2.56
C GLY A 100 -8.58 -13.05 3.73
N LYS A 101 -8.82 -11.81 4.15
CA LYS A 101 -9.68 -11.44 5.27
C LYS A 101 -10.34 -10.07 5.02
N GLU A 102 -11.47 -10.09 4.32
CA GLU A 102 -12.14 -8.87 3.82
C GLU A 102 -12.63 -7.91 4.92
N ASP A 103 -12.90 -8.40 6.12
CA ASP A 103 -13.35 -7.61 7.28
C ASP A 103 -12.24 -6.74 7.90
N LEU A 104 -10.98 -6.91 7.47
CA LEU A 104 -9.87 -6.03 7.87
C LEU A 104 -10.01 -4.61 7.34
N VAL A 105 -10.76 -4.40 6.25
CA VAL A 105 -10.78 -3.13 5.54
C VAL A 105 -12.19 -2.64 5.24
N LYS A 106 -12.34 -1.33 5.07
CA LYS A 106 -13.55 -0.74 4.47
C LYS A 106 -13.20 -0.10 3.14
N ARG A 107 -14.14 -0.23 2.20
CA ARG A 107 -13.99 0.19 0.80
C ARG A 107 -15.09 1.20 0.44
N SER A 108 -14.77 2.11 -0.45
CA SER A 108 -15.75 3.00 -1.07
C SER A 108 -15.49 3.11 -2.57
N VAL A 109 -16.55 3.15 -3.35
CA VAL A 109 -16.44 3.30 -4.80
C VAL A 109 -16.01 4.72 -5.13
N VAL A 110 -14.96 4.85 -5.94
CA VAL A 110 -14.48 6.13 -6.47
C VAL A 110 -14.32 6.01 -7.97
N ASN A 111 -14.84 6.97 -8.73
CA ASN A 111 -14.58 7.04 -10.16
C ASN A 111 -13.20 7.67 -10.40
N SER A 112 -12.35 6.99 -11.17
CA SER A 112 -10.96 7.38 -11.34
C SER A 112 -10.42 7.13 -12.76
N GLU A 113 -9.33 7.82 -13.08
CA GLU A 113 -8.58 7.70 -14.33
C GLU A 113 -7.07 7.68 -14.06
N VAL A 114 -6.31 7.18 -15.04
CA VAL A 114 -4.84 7.16 -15.04
C VAL A 114 -4.31 8.16 -16.06
N ILE A 115 -3.46 9.09 -15.62
CA ILE A 115 -2.71 9.98 -16.52
C ILE A 115 -1.50 9.22 -17.05
N VAL A 116 -1.30 9.17 -18.38
CA VAL A 116 -0.24 8.34 -18.99
C VAL A 116 0.98 9.09 -19.51
N ALA A 117 0.94 10.43 -19.50
CA ALA A 117 1.98 11.25 -20.12
C ALA A 117 2.19 12.57 -19.37
N GLY A 118 3.30 13.24 -19.68
CA GLY A 118 3.67 14.51 -19.07
C GLY A 118 4.32 14.36 -17.70
N ALA A 119 4.43 15.48 -16.98
CA ALA A 119 5.04 15.55 -15.66
C ALA A 119 4.24 14.80 -14.59
N SER A 120 2.96 14.48 -14.84
CA SER A 120 2.08 13.75 -13.92
C SER A 120 1.79 12.30 -14.39
N ARG A 121 2.64 11.74 -15.25
CA ARG A 121 2.47 10.36 -15.76
C ARG A 121 2.40 9.36 -14.62
N GLY A 122 1.44 8.45 -14.64
CA GLY A 122 1.20 7.48 -13.57
C GLY A 122 0.34 8.01 -12.41
N ARG A 123 -0.07 9.28 -12.42
CA ARG A 123 -1.03 9.78 -11.43
C ARG A 123 -2.41 9.15 -11.64
N THR A 124 -2.99 8.61 -10.57
CA THR A 124 -4.41 8.28 -10.51
C THR A 124 -5.20 9.47 -9.98
N VAL A 125 -6.29 9.84 -10.67
CA VAL A 125 -7.10 11.01 -10.33
C VAL A 125 -8.57 10.64 -10.21
N LYS A 126 -9.30 11.35 -9.34
CA LYS A 126 -10.76 11.27 -9.34
C LYS A 126 -11.30 11.95 -10.59
N ALA A 127 -12.21 11.29 -11.28
CA ALA A 127 -12.84 11.79 -12.50
C ALA A 127 -14.32 11.44 -12.49
N GLU A 128 -15.20 12.40 -12.74
CA GLU A 128 -16.67 12.21 -12.66
C GLU A 128 -17.13 11.06 -13.57
N ASN A 129 -16.58 11.01 -14.79
CA ASN A 129 -16.86 9.97 -15.79
C ASN A 129 -15.81 8.85 -15.83
N GLY A 130 -14.97 8.76 -14.79
CA GLY A 130 -13.90 7.77 -14.70
C GLY A 130 -14.40 6.35 -14.41
N ARG A 131 -13.48 5.39 -14.43
CA ARG A 131 -13.74 3.99 -14.08
C ARG A 131 -14.02 3.87 -12.57
N PRO A 132 -15.12 3.22 -12.13
CA PRO A 132 -15.32 2.91 -10.72
C PRO A 132 -14.28 1.91 -10.22
N VAL A 133 -13.62 2.25 -9.11
CA VAL A 133 -12.70 1.37 -8.36
C VAL A 133 -13.12 1.31 -6.90
N ASP A 134 -12.95 0.15 -6.28
CA ASP A 134 -13.22 -0.07 -4.85
C ASP A 134 -12.00 0.35 -4.03
N LEU A 135 -11.96 1.61 -3.60
CA LEU A 135 -10.83 2.18 -2.86
C LEU A 135 -10.90 1.80 -1.38
N VAL A 136 -9.86 1.15 -0.88
CA VAL A 136 -9.67 0.89 0.56
C VAL A 136 -9.38 2.21 1.28
N TYR A 137 -10.24 2.61 2.21
CA TYR A 137 -10.11 3.90 2.93
C TYR A 137 -9.91 3.75 4.44
N HIS A 138 -10.08 2.55 4.97
CA HIS A 138 -9.92 2.26 6.39
C HIS A 138 -9.41 0.84 6.58
N VAL A 139 -8.55 0.65 7.58
CA VAL A 139 -7.99 -0.63 7.98
C VAL A 139 -8.08 -0.75 9.50
N ASP A 140 -8.56 -1.89 9.98
CA ASP A 140 -8.44 -2.25 11.40
C ASP A 140 -6.99 -2.64 11.68
N ARG A 141 -6.25 -1.73 12.33
CA ARG A 141 -4.80 -1.89 12.56
C ARG A 141 -4.48 -3.15 13.34
N ASP A 142 -5.14 -3.35 14.48
CA ASP A 142 -4.77 -4.40 15.41
C ASP A 142 -5.19 -5.75 14.82
N ALA A 143 -6.38 -5.84 14.22
CA ALA A 143 -6.81 -7.04 13.52
C ALA A 143 -5.90 -7.39 12.33
N PHE A 144 -5.38 -6.39 11.60
CA PHE A 144 -4.45 -6.60 10.49
C PHE A 144 -3.12 -7.20 10.98
N PHE A 145 -2.50 -6.59 12.00
CA PHE A 145 -1.22 -7.09 12.53
C PHE A 145 -1.37 -8.44 13.23
N ASP A 146 -2.48 -8.67 13.95
CA ASP A 146 -2.79 -9.98 14.51
C ASP A 146 -2.95 -11.03 13.41
N TYR A 147 -3.71 -10.73 12.35
CA TYR A 147 -3.94 -11.65 11.24
C TYR A 147 -2.65 -12.12 10.57
N ILE A 148 -1.77 -11.19 10.18
CA ILE A 148 -0.51 -11.56 9.50
C ILE A 148 0.47 -12.27 10.44
N THR A 149 0.47 -11.92 11.73
CA THR A 149 1.30 -12.59 12.74
C THR A 149 0.80 -14.01 12.98
N ASP A 150 -0.51 -14.21 13.06
CA ASP A 150 -1.12 -15.53 13.25
C ASP A 150 -0.93 -16.43 12.02
N LEU A 151 -0.89 -15.86 10.81
CA LEU A 151 -0.49 -16.62 9.61
C LEU A 151 0.96 -17.10 9.71
N ALA A 152 1.87 -16.26 10.19
CA ALA A 152 3.29 -16.60 10.35
C ALA A 152 3.58 -17.59 11.50
N LYS A 153 2.58 -17.85 12.36
CA LYS A 153 2.68 -18.84 13.45
C LYS A 153 2.28 -20.26 13.04
N LYS A 154 1.65 -20.42 11.89
CA LYS A 154 1.19 -21.73 11.37
C LYS A 154 2.31 -22.45 10.64
#